data_AF-A0A495JVW0-F1
#
_entry.id   AF-A0A495JVW0-F1
#
_cell.length_a   1.000
_cell.length_b   1.000
_cell.length_c   1.000
_cell.angle_alpha   90.00
_cell.angle_beta   90.00
_cell.angle_gamma   90.00
#
_symmetry.space_group_name_H-M   'P 1'
#
loop_
_entity.id
_entity.type
_entity.pdbx_description
1 polymer ?
#
loop_
_entity_poly.entity_id
_entity_poly.type
_entity_poly.pdbx_seq_one_letter_code
_entity_poly.pdbx_strand_id
1 'polypeptide(L)'
;MSKLKVFTLGNHGFIDTPTGDALNLPSHTRQARVLVAATSKAHAVQVLAERGFPHHPPRDPEFRTAMGNELNALIDAGLLAEPAVLVMPLLGHPGDGVVAMQPGGTPRRIGRLEGGWGEPTVFVADDFQRASEGS
;
A
#
# COMPACT_ATOMS: atom_id res chain seq x y z
N MET A 1 -10.51 -7.08 -19.09
CA MET A 1 -9.84 -6.13 -18.18
C MET A 1 -8.54 -6.75 -17.70
N SER A 2 -7.43 -6.00 -17.65
CA SER A 2 -6.15 -6.54 -17.16
C SER A 2 -6.21 -6.72 -15.65
N LYS A 3 -6.03 -7.96 -15.15
CA LYS A 3 -6.05 -8.26 -13.71
C LYS A 3 -4.91 -7.49 -13.00
N LEU A 4 -5.24 -6.77 -11.93
CA LEU A 4 -4.25 -6.13 -11.06
C LEU A 4 -3.34 -7.19 -10.44
N LYS A 5 -2.06 -6.85 -10.30
CA LYS A 5 -1.02 -7.64 -9.66
C LYS A 5 -0.40 -6.83 -8.54
N VAL A 6 0.11 -7.52 -7.54
CA VAL A 6 0.73 -6.90 -6.37
C VAL A 6 2.25 -6.92 -6.51
N PHE A 7 2.85 -5.76 -6.31
CA PHE A 7 4.29 -5.54 -6.27
C PHE A 7 4.69 -4.94 -4.91
N THR A 8 5.94 -5.12 -4.49
CA THR A 8 6.48 -4.57 -3.25
C THR A 8 7.88 -4.04 -3.46
N LEU A 9 8.26 -3.06 -2.64
CA LEU A 9 9.66 -2.66 -2.46
C LEU A 9 10.30 -3.57 -1.41
N GLY A 10 11.36 -4.28 -1.81
CA GLY A 10 12.00 -5.34 -1.03
C GLY A 10 12.77 -4.84 0.19
N ASN A 11 13.18 -3.58 0.20
CA ASN A 11 13.92 -2.96 1.31
C ASN A 11 13.08 -2.06 2.21
N HIS A 12 11.74 -2.13 2.10
CA HIS A 12 10.80 -1.27 2.81
C HIS A 12 10.90 0.19 2.35
N GLY A 13 9.75 0.81 2.09
CA GLY A 13 9.74 2.20 1.65
C GLY A 13 10.10 3.11 2.83
N PHE A 14 10.96 4.09 2.57
CA PHE A 14 11.07 5.23 3.48
C PHE A 14 9.73 5.98 3.45
N ILE A 15 9.23 6.30 4.65
CA ILE A 15 7.99 7.05 4.83
C ILE A 15 8.29 8.39 5.50
N ASP A 16 7.52 9.41 5.11
CA ASP A 16 7.55 10.71 5.75
C ASP A 16 6.79 10.70 7.09
N THR A 17 6.87 11.81 7.84
CA THR A 17 6.17 11.93 9.13
C THR A 17 4.65 11.79 8.99
N PRO A 18 3.98 12.48 8.04
CA PRO A 18 2.54 12.32 7.85
C PRO A 18 2.11 10.87 7.60
N THR A 19 2.88 10.11 6.83
CA THR A 19 2.58 8.69 6.58
C THR A 19 2.78 7.87 7.85
N GLY A 20 3.83 8.13 8.64
CA GLY A 20 4.05 7.50 9.94
C GLY A 20 2.91 7.75 10.93
N ASP A 21 2.46 9.00 11.04
CA ASP A 21 1.32 9.38 11.88
C ASP A 21 0.03 8.67 11.43
N ALA A 22 -0.21 8.63 10.11
CA ALA A 22 -1.35 7.95 9.52
C ALA A 22 -1.31 6.42 9.72
N LEU A 23 -0.16 5.83 10.05
CA LEU A 23 0.00 4.41 10.37
C LEU A 23 -0.03 4.10 11.88
N ASN A 24 -0.13 5.10 12.76
CA ASN A 24 0.07 4.98 14.22
C ASN A 24 1.49 4.54 14.61
N LEU A 25 2.51 4.91 13.82
CA LEU A 25 3.87 4.52 14.12
C LEU A 25 4.55 5.50 15.10
N PRO A 26 5.50 5.02 15.91
CA PRO A 26 6.38 5.91 16.65
C PRO A 26 7.10 6.90 15.72
N SER A 27 7.32 8.13 16.18
CA SER A 27 7.92 9.20 15.37
C SER A 27 9.33 8.93 14.84
N HIS A 28 10.05 7.96 15.43
CA HIS A 28 11.38 7.52 15.00
C HIS A 28 11.33 6.44 13.92
N THR A 29 10.17 5.82 13.68
CA THR A 29 10.00 4.80 12.64
C THR A 29 9.88 5.47 11.28
N ARG A 30 10.82 5.16 10.38
CA ARG A 30 10.90 5.75 9.03
C ARG A 30 10.73 4.73 7.92
N GLN A 31 10.46 3.48 8.24
CA GLN A 31 10.32 2.39 7.28
C GLN A 31 8.97 1.73 7.42
N ALA A 32 8.36 1.41 6.28
CA ALA A 32 7.09 0.72 6.20
C ALA A 32 7.09 -0.24 5.00
N ARG A 33 6.19 -1.21 5.04
CA ARG A 33 5.90 -2.05 3.88
C ARG A 33 5.10 -1.23 2.88
N VAL A 34 5.59 -1.15 1.64
CA VAL A 34 4.91 -0.47 0.54
C VAL A 34 4.52 -1.50 -0.51
N LEU A 35 3.22 -1.64 -0.73
CA LEU A 35 2.62 -2.53 -1.71
C LEU A 35 1.96 -1.72 -2.82
N VAL A 36 2.05 -2.22 -4.04
CA VAL A 36 1.52 -1.53 -5.22
C VAL A 36 0.65 -2.50 -6.01
N ALA A 37 -0.63 -2.16 -6.17
CA ALA A 37 -1.53 -2.83 -7.09
C ALA A 37 -1.45 -2.15 -8.46
N ALA A 38 -1.05 -2.89 -9.50
CA ALA A 38 -1.03 -2.38 -10.87
C ALA A 38 -1.08 -3.51 -11.90
N THR A 39 -1.28 -3.19 -13.18
CA THR A 39 -1.38 -4.20 -14.26
C THR A 39 -0.03 -4.80 -14.67
N SER A 40 1.08 -4.12 -14.38
CA SER A 40 2.44 -4.56 -14.71
C SER A 40 3.47 -3.92 -13.78
N LYS A 41 4.71 -4.44 -13.77
CA LYS A 41 5.81 -3.86 -12.99
C LYS A 41 6.14 -2.43 -13.43
N ALA A 42 6.12 -2.14 -14.73
CA ALA A 42 6.36 -0.80 -15.26
C ALA A 42 5.25 0.18 -14.83
N HIS A 43 4.00 -0.25 -14.88
CA HIS A 43 2.86 0.55 -14.40
C HIS A 43 2.94 0.78 -12.89
N ALA A 44 3.35 -0.22 -12.11
CA ALA A 44 3.50 -0.06 -10.67
C ALA A 44 4.60 0.96 -10.28
N VAL A 45 5.69 1.06 -11.06
CA VAL A 45 6.69 2.12 -10.91
C VAL A 45 6.11 3.52 -11.18
N GLN A 46 5.28 3.65 -12.22
CA GLN A 46 4.60 4.92 -12.54
C GLN A 46 3.67 5.33 -11.40
N VAL A 47 2.83 4.40 -10.93
CA VAL A 47 1.90 4.60 -9.82
C VAL A 47 2.65 5.00 -8.55
N LEU A 48 3.78 4.37 -8.22
CA LEU A 48 4.61 4.77 -7.07
C LEU A 48 5.05 6.24 -7.15
N ALA A 49 5.57 6.66 -8.31
CA ALA A 49 6.04 8.02 -8.51
C ALA A 49 4.90 9.05 -8.41
N GLU A 50 3.73 8.74 -8.98
CA GLU A 50 2.53 9.59 -8.89
C GLU A 50 2.01 9.73 -7.44
N ARG A 51 2.26 8.71 -6.59
CA ARG A 51 1.91 8.71 -5.17
C ARG A 51 3.06 9.21 -4.27
N GLY A 52 4.03 9.94 -4.82
CA GLY A 52 5.04 10.68 -4.04
C GLY A 52 6.22 9.84 -3.55
N PHE A 53 6.37 8.59 -4.00
CA PHE A 53 7.57 7.80 -3.71
C PHE A 53 8.70 8.14 -4.68
N PRO A 54 9.97 7.94 -4.28
CA PRO A 54 11.10 8.07 -5.18
C PRO A 54 10.89 7.27 -6.46
N HIS A 55 11.40 7.79 -7.57
CA HIS A 55 11.33 7.07 -8.84
C HIS A 55 12.23 5.83 -8.79
N HIS A 56 11.63 4.65 -8.98
CA HIS A 56 12.36 3.37 -9.06
C HIS A 56 12.51 2.95 -10.53
N PRO A 57 13.66 2.45 -10.99
CA PRO A 57 13.76 1.93 -12.34
C PRO A 57 12.86 0.67 -12.51
N PRO A 58 12.21 0.44 -13.67
CA PRO A 58 11.38 -0.76 -13.87
C PRO A 58 12.12 -2.09 -13.70
N ARG A 59 13.45 -2.08 -13.83
CA ARG A 59 14.34 -3.24 -13.62
C ARG A 59 14.91 -3.31 -12.21
N ASP A 60 14.47 -2.46 -11.29
CA ASP A 60 14.92 -2.46 -9.90
C ASP A 60 14.72 -3.86 -9.29
N PRO A 61 15.79 -4.53 -8.82
CA PRO A 61 15.71 -5.84 -8.20
C PRO A 61 15.05 -5.78 -6.81
N GLU A 62 14.96 -4.61 -6.19
CA GLU A 62 14.19 -4.39 -4.96
C GLU A 62 12.69 -4.41 -5.26
N PHE A 63 12.28 -4.05 -6.47
CA PHE A 63 10.87 -4.07 -6.84
C PHE A 63 10.47 -5.47 -7.32
N ARG A 64 9.75 -6.20 -6.47
CA ARG A 64 9.43 -7.62 -6.69
C ARG A 64 7.93 -7.82 -6.70
N THR A 65 7.46 -8.88 -7.36
CA THR A 65 6.09 -9.36 -7.14
C THR A 65 5.94 -9.71 -5.67
N ALA A 66 4.96 -9.14 -4.97
CA ALA A 66 4.77 -9.45 -3.57
C ALA A 66 4.15 -10.84 -3.45
N MET A 67 4.59 -11.62 -2.47
CA MET A 67 3.90 -12.83 -2.01
C MET A 67 2.80 -12.52 -0.99
N GLY A 68 2.54 -11.23 -0.70
CA GLY A 68 1.57 -10.80 0.30
C GLY A 68 0.15 -11.20 -0.09
N ASN A 69 -0.45 -12.08 0.69
CA ASN A 69 -1.81 -12.57 0.49
C ASN A 69 -2.85 -11.46 0.74
N GLU A 70 -2.49 -10.43 1.51
CA GLU A 70 -3.38 -9.39 2.00
C GLU A 70 -3.90 -8.49 0.88
N LEU A 71 -3.02 -7.99 0.00
CA LEU A 71 -3.44 -7.14 -1.10
C LEU A 71 -4.13 -7.95 -2.21
N ASN A 72 -3.71 -9.21 -2.40
CA ASN A 72 -4.40 -10.12 -3.31
C ASN A 72 -5.84 -10.37 -2.84
N ALA A 73 -6.07 -10.55 -1.54
CA ALA A 73 -7.40 -10.70 -0.98
C ALA A 73 -8.27 -9.45 -1.20
N LEU A 74 -7.71 -8.25 -1.08
CA LEU A 74 -8.43 -6.99 -1.37
C LEU A 74 -8.77 -6.83 -2.86
N ILE A 75 -7.89 -7.26 -3.75
CA ILE A 75 -8.15 -7.28 -5.21
C ILE A 75 -9.22 -8.32 -5.55
N ASP A 76 -9.08 -9.54 -5.04
CA ASP A 76 -10.00 -10.65 -5.32
C ASP A 76 -11.39 -10.40 -4.67
N ALA A 77 -11.46 -9.66 -3.56
CA ALA A 77 -12.71 -9.17 -2.96
C ALA A 77 -13.33 -7.98 -3.70
N GLY A 78 -12.70 -7.47 -4.77
CA GLY A 78 -13.18 -6.33 -5.55
C GLY A 78 -13.14 -4.99 -4.81
N LEU A 79 -12.45 -4.94 -3.67
CA LEU A 79 -12.27 -3.71 -2.90
C LEU A 79 -11.26 -2.79 -3.61
N LEU A 80 -10.28 -3.37 -4.32
CA LEU A 80 -9.34 -2.67 -5.19
C LEU A 80 -9.68 -2.87 -6.67
N ALA A 81 -10.39 -1.91 -7.25
CA ALA A 81 -10.72 -1.90 -8.68
C ALA A 81 -9.69 -1.16 -9.56
N GLU A 82 -8.84 -0.33 -8.94
CA GLU A 82 -7.91 0.58 -9.62
C GLU A 82 -6.49 0.45 -9.07
N PRO A 83 -5.47 0.93 -9.83
CA PRO A 83 -4.10 0.97 -9.34
C PRO A 83 -3.96 1.81 -8.07
N ALA A 84 -3.25 1.27 -7.08
CA ALA A 84 -3.11 1.89 -5.77
C ALA A 84 -1.76 1.58 -5.13
N VAL A 85 -1.31 2.47 -4.25
CA VAL A 85 -0.20 2.22 -3.33
C VAL A 85 -0.75 2.12 -1.92
N LEU A 86 -0.54 0.97 -1.28
CA LEU A 86 -0.82 0.77 0.13
C LEU A 86 0.47 0.78 0.94
N VAL A 87 0.41 1.39 2.11
CA VAL A 87 1.48 1.43 3.09
C VAL A 87 0.97 0.81 4.39
N MET A 88 1.80 -0.05 4.97
CA MET A 88 1.51 -0.80 6.18
C MET A 88 2.76 -0.86 7.06
N PRO A 89 2.65 -1.01 8.39
CA PRO A 89 3.81 -1.22 9.23
C PRO A 89 4.61 -2.46 8.82
N LEU A 90 5.93 -2.38 9.02
CA LEU A 90 6.83 -3.47 8.67
C LEU A 90 6.54 -4.74 9.47
N LEU A 91 6.43 -4.57 10.79
CA LEU A 91 6.12 -5.61 11.77
C LEU A 91 4.63 -5.56 12.13
N GLY A 92 3.76 -5.55 11.13
CA GLY A 92 2.32 -5.31 11.29
C GLY A 92 1.70 -6.03 12.49
N HIS A 93 1.14 -5.26 13.41
CA HIS A 93 0.42 -5.72 14.59
C HIS A 93 -1.09 -5.51 14.39
N PRO A 94 -1.96 -6.34 14.98
CA PRO A 94 -3.38 -6.03 15.02
C PRO A 94 -3.63 -4.65 15.63
N GLY A 95 -4.45 -3.85 14.95
CA GLY A 95 -4.75 -2.45 15.29
C GLY A 95 -3.87 -1.42 14.58
N ASP A 96 -2.75 -1.83 13.97
CA ASP A 96 -1.91 -0.96 13.16
C ASP A 96 -2.67 -0.38 11.97
N GLY A 97 -2.37 0.88 11.61
CA GLY A 97 -3.03 1.54 10.50
C GLY A 97 -2.66 0.93 9.14
N VAL A 98 -3.60 0.96 8.21
CA VAL A 98 -3.35 0.72 6.78
C VAL A 98 -3.68 1.99 6.02
N VAL A 99 -2.75 2.43 5.18
CA VAL A 99 -2.82 3.72 4.47
C VAL A 99 -2.83 3.49 2.97
N ALA A 100 -3.74 4.15 2.26
CA ALA A 100 -3.63 4.34 0.83
C ALA A 100 -3.00 5.70 0.54
N MET A 101 -2.00 5.71 -0.33
CA MET A 101 -1.33 6.95 -0.73
C MET A 101 -2.12 7.56 -1.87
N GLN A 102 -2.59 8.79 -1.70
CA GLN A 102 -3.31 9.56 -2.72
C GLN A 102 -2.33 10.20 -3.72
N PRO A 103 -2.80 10.62 -4.91
CA PRO A 103 -1.98 11.39 -5.84
C PRO A 103 -1.30 12.59 -5.15
N GLY A 104 -0.04 12.83 -5.45
CA GLY A 104 0.75 13.87 -4.79
C GLY A 104 1.32 13.48 -3.42
N GLY A 105 1.18 12.21 -3.00
CA GLY A 105 1.85 11.68 -1.81
C GLY A 105 1.14 11.91 -0.49
N THR A 106 -0.14 12.28 -0.51
CA THR A 106 -0.91 12.46 0.73
C THR A 106 -1.38 11.10 1.28
N PRO A 107 -1.03 10.72 2.52
CA PRO A 107 -1.49 9.47 3.12
C PRO A 107 -2.96 9.60 3.57
N ARG A 108 -3.79 8.61 3.21
CA ARG A 108 -5.15 8.45 3.75
C ARG A 108 -5.24 7.11 4.46
N ARG A 109 -5.59 7.12 5.75
CA ARG A 109 -5.91 5.87 6.45
C ARG A 109 -7.20 5.28 5.88
N ILE A 110 -7.15 4.00 5.53
CA ILE A 110 -8.26 3.26 4.92
C ILE A 110 -8.74 2.09 5.79
N GLY A 111 -8.00 1.79 6.85
CA GLY A 111 -8.28 0.62 7.65
C GLY A 111 -7.23 0.36 8.69
N ARG A 112 -7.26 -0.85 9.20
CA ARG A 112 -6.34 -1.38 10.20
C ARG A 112 -6.02 -2.85 9.92
N LEU A 113 -4.93 -3.33 10.46
CA LEU A 113 -4.64 -4.75 10.46
C LEU A 113 -5.49 -5.45 11.52
N GLU A 114 -6.04 -6.61 11.17
CA GLU A 114 -6.72 -7.55 12.06
C GLU A 114 -6.03 -8.92 12.00
N GLY A 115 -6.20 -9.74 13.04
CA GLY A 115 -5.56 -11.07 13.12
C GLY A 115 -4.32 -11.13 14.03
N GLY A 116 -3.82 -12.35 14.27
CA GLY A 116 -2.67 -12.61 15.14
C GLY A 116 -1.32 -12.60 14.42
N TRP A 117 -0.25 -12.80 15.17
CA TRP A 117 1.12 -12.89 14.65
C TRP A 117 1.23 -13.92 13.51
N GLY A 118 1.61 -13.48 12.32
CA GLY A 118 1.93 -14.34 11.17
C GLY A 118 0.98 -14.21 9.97
N GLU A 119 -0.28 -13.83 10.19
CA GLU A 119 -1.29 -13.67 9.12
C GLU A 119 -2.13 -12.39 9.34
N PRO A 120 -1.51 -11.20 9.35
CA PRO A 120 -2.26 -9.96 9.47
C PRO A 120 -3.16 -9.80 8.25
N THR A 121 -4.47 -9.73 8.48
CA THR A 121 -5.45 -9.45 7.43
C THR A 121 -5.74 -7.95 7.41
N VAL A 122 -5.99 -7.36 6.24
CA VAL A 122 -6.39 -5.95 6.17
C VAL A 122 -7.89 -5.85 6.41
N PHE A 123 -8.27 -5.13 7.47
CA PHE A 123 -9.65 -4.70 7.70
C PHE A 123 -9.83 -3.28 7.19
N VAL A 124 -10.73 -3.13 6.22
CA VAL A 124 -11.09 -1.85 5.62
C VAL A 124 -12.37 -1.36 6.28
N ALA A 125 -12.32 -0.20 6.93
CA ALA A 125 -13.56 0.49 7.34
C ALA A 125 -14.13 1.25 6.13
N ASP A 126 -15.46 1.36 6.03
CA ASP A 126 -16.32 1.66 4.85
C ASP A 126 -15.94 2.80 3.87
N ASP A 127 -14.84 3.52 4.08
CA ASP A 127 -14.46 4.71 3.31
C ASP A 127 -13.55 4.44 2.09
N PHE A 128 -13.15 3.19 1.83
CA PHE A 128 -12.27 2.88 0.70
C PHE A 128 -12.93 3.09 -0.67
N GLN A 129 -14.27 3.02 -0.76
CA GLN A 129 -15.00 3.07 -2.03
C GLN A 129 -15.37 4.47 -2.55
N ARG A 130 -15.05 5.55 -1.84
CA ARG A 130 -15.52 6.91 -2.23
C ARG A 130 -14.55 7.75 -3.07
N ALA A 131 -13.62 7.13 -3.79
CA ALA A 131 -12.67 7.87 -4.64
C ALA A 131 -13.06 7.94 -6.13
N SER A 132 -14.15 7.30 -6.56
CA SER A 132 -14.56 7.25 -7.98
C SER A 132 -15.84 8.03 -8.32
N GLU A 133 -16.41 8.80 -7.38
CA GLU A 133 -17.57 9.66 -7.63
C GLU A 133 -17.27 11.11 -7.23
N GLY A 134 -16.66 11.87 -8.14
CA GLY A 134 -16.58 13.32 -7.95
C GLY A 134 -15.46 14.02 -8.71
N SER A 135 -15.64 14.22 -10.03
CA SER A 135 -15.48 15.49 -10.78
C SER A 135 -15.40 15.20 -12.28
#